data_AF-A0A1W9TKT3-F1
#
_entry.id   AF-A0A1W9TKT3-F1
#
_cell.length_a   1.000
_cell.length_b   1.000
_cell.length_c   1.000
_cell.angle_alpha   90.00
_cell.angle_beta   90.00
_cell.angle_gamma   90.00
#
_symmetry.space_group_name_H-M   'P 1'
#
loop_
_entity.id
_entity.type
_entity.pdbx_description
1 polymer ?
#
loop_
_entity_poly.entity_id
_entity_poly.type
_entity_poly.pdbx_seq_one_letter_code
_entity_poly.pdbx_strand_id
1 'polypeptide(L)'
;MISKINAKMEYEKFIRESKGILRGFFMKKTELENFSEIQKEEKAYNSTSLGIKNVEISKIKGSVQKYMDFDMNFVPKNKVIEERWCSIYIAFLENKPIPPVELYKIKDSYFVYDGNHRISVANYMNFKSIEAEVKEFIPSGMTKEDVIYREKLMFEKLTGLEEIIFTETGQYERIKKEISDHKLYLRNKELMELEYVDAAKHWYEYVFRPIINILNENQISKGKNRRVEDLFIYLLDHKYYESEQKGKDVGFRYAIIDFVNRMKTEEKKALENQMNLNSNTKKNLKRLEEIDNRKKTNVELLHKKEIIERVINLKFDYNFLIVSEIENYMNKKKIISFEEGVMDWYEKSFLKKIEMLKKKINFLPEIYTNYFELLQEKEEKLFYSLQNYDGIYQKSQNETKSTMILIADYILEIFIPIVEILREREIKKKDFTKIYYRIQERYDYLLNYKKTTMQEAAELYFDSTEGNYRKIHEGFLFKFKNTLREKTIINNLIERLKIEVYDVDLLNKILEKYGEPKKYETIFKLEKAQKNYRKYNIGKDWLKDKVMLDLEKITKQEIFISFYKTENTIEKLDESKKELNIIDFYADIISYGDYLGKEKEYLDIIDLALEYIEMKKREN
;
A
#
# COMPACT_ATOMS: atom_id res chain seq x y z
N MET A 1 10.80 -43.81 42.28
CA MET A 1 11.72 -44.62 41.47
C MET A 1 10.88 -45.53 40.60
N ILE A 2 10.83 -45.28 39.30
CA ILE A 2 10.02 -46.09 38.38
C ILE A 2 10.71 -47.44 38.18
N SER A 3 9.97 -48.53 38.31
CA SER A 3 10.56 -49.87 38.22
C SER A 3 10.98 -50.17 36.77
N LYS A 4 12.08 -50.93 36.61
CA LYS A 4 12.48 -51.47 35.29
C LYS A 4 11.36 -52.33 34.65
N ILE A 5 10.52 -52.94 35.49
CA ILE A 5 9.37 -53.75 35.06
C ILE A 5 8.34 -52.86 34.35
N ASN A 6 7.98 -51.70 34.92
CA ASN A 6 7.03 -50.77 34.30
C ASN A 6 7.57 -50.25 32.95
N ALA A 7 8.85 -49.89 32.88
CA ALA A 7 9.48 -49.43 31.64
C ALA A 7 9.47 -50.51 30.53
N LYS A 8 9.67 -51.78 30.91
CA LYS A 8 9.56 -52.93 30.01
C LYS A 8 8.12 -53.14 29.51
N MET A 9 7.12 -52.99 30.37
CA MET A 9 5.70 -53.09 29.97
C MET A 9 5.32 -52.02 28.95
N GLU A 10 5.78 -50.78 29.13
CA GLU A 10 5.51 -49.69 28.18
C GLU A 10 6.28 -49.88 26.85
N TYR A 11 7.49 -50.46 26.87
CA TYR A 11 8.19 -50.91 25.65
C TYR A 11 7.39 -51.98 24.89
N GLU A 12 6.94 -53.04 25.57
CA GLU A 12 6.15 -54.12 24.96
C GLU A 12 4.81 -53.59 24.42
N LYS A 13 4.20 -52.62 25.11
CA LYS A 13 3.02 -51.89 24.66
C LYS A 13 3.28 -51.08 23.39
N PHE A 14 4.38 -50.33 23.30
CA PHE A 14 4.78 -49.59 22.09
C PHE A 14 4.95 -50.53 20.87
N ILE A 15 5.65 -51.66 21.07
CA ILE A 15 5.81 -52.69 20.03
C ILE A 15 4.48 -53.35 19.63
N ARG A 16 3.52 -53.48 20.56
CA ARG A 16 2.18 -54.03 20.27
C ARG A 16 1.31 -53.02 19.51
N GLU A 17 1.28 -51.77 19.94
CA GLU A 17 0.48 -50.69 19.34
C GLU A 17 0.93 -50.39 17.91
N SER A 18 2.24 -50.36 17.65
CA SER A 18 2.83 -50.20 16.30
C SER A 18 2.50 -51.30 15.27
N LYS A 19 1.91 -52.42 15.71
CA LYS A 19 1.48 -53.57 14.89
C LYS A 19 -0.03 -53.62 14.66
N GLY A 20 -0.81 -52.69 15.22
CA GLY A 20 -2.27 -52.74 15.22
C GLY A 20 -2.96 -52.27 13.93
N ILE A 21 -3.64 -53.21 13.26
CA ILE A 21 -4.88 -53.10 12.44
C ILE A 21 -4.94 -52.13 11.23
N LEU A 22 -4.29 -50.97 11.20
CA LEU A 22 -4.41 -50.00 10.09
C LEU A 22 -3.24 -50.02 9.08
N ARG A 23 -2.18 -50.81 9.33
CA ARG A 23 -0.93 -50.74 8.55
C ARG A 23 -0.95 -51.50 7.21
N GLY A 24 -1.96 -52.36 6.98
CA GLY A 24 -1.96 -53.33 5.87
C GLY A 24 -2.31 -52.80 4.47
N PHE A 25 -2.90 -51.61 4.34
CA PHE A 25 -3.52 -51.17 3.08
C PHE A 25 -2.97 -49.89 2.42
N PHE A 26 -2.14 -49.08 3.10
CA PHE A 26 -1.88 -47.69 2.64
C PHE A 26 -0.45 -47.12 2.73
N MET A 27 0.61 -47.90 3.04
CA MET A 27 1.98 -47.34 3.09
C MET A 27 3.02 -48.13 2.29
N LYS A 28 3.68 -47.45 1.35
CA LYS A 28 4.75 -47.97 0.46
C LYS A 28 6.18 -47.82 1.02
N LYS A 29 6.36 -47.15 2.16
CA LYS A 29 7.67 -46.89 2.79
C LYS A 29 7.59 -47.35 4.25
N THR A 30 8.42 -48.32 4.63
CA THR A 30 8.39 -48.98 5.96
C THR A 30 9.63 -48.68 6.81
N GLU A 31 10.64 -48.04 6.22
CA GLU A 31 11.97 -47.88 6.81
C GLU A 31 12.35 -46.41 6.93
N LEU A 32 13.31 -46.13 7.82
CA LEU A 32 13.93 -44.81 7.96
C LEU A 32 14.76 -44.48 6.71
N GLU A 33 14.81 -43.20 6.35
CA GLU A 33 15.65 -42.73 5.26
C GLU A 33 17.15 -42.85 5.61
N ASN A 34 17.94 -43.41 4.68
CA ASN A 34 19.38 -43.53 4.82
C ASN A 34 20.04 -42.19 4.46
N PHE A 35 20.64 -41.50 5.43
CA PHE A 35 21.32 -40.22 5.19
C PHE A 35 22.38 -40.30 4.10
N SER A 36 23.13 -41.41 4.00
CA SER A 36 24.25 -41.52 3.03
C SER A 36 23.80 -41.61 1.58
N GLU A 37 22.59 -42.14 1.32
CA GLU A 37 21.95 -42.11 0.01
C GLU A 37 21.52 -40.68 -0.34
N ILE A 38 20.74 -40.05 0.54
CA ILE A 38 20.28 -38.66 0.36
C ILE A 38 21.45 -37.69 0.20
N GLN A 39 22.50 -37.82 1.02
CA GLN A 39 23.71 -36.98 0.94
C GLN A 39 24.39 -37.08 -0.42
N LYS A 40 24.43 -38.28 -1.00
CA LYS A 40 25.05 -38.54 -2.30
C LYS A 40 24.20 -37.99 -3.45
N GLU A 41 22.87 -38.16 -3.38
CA GLU A 41 21.90 -37.62 -4.34
C GLU A 41 21.96 -36.08 -4.37
N GLU A 42 21.90 -35.45 -3.19
CA GLU A 42 21.95 -33.99 -2.99
C GLU A 42 23.36 -33.39 -3.14
N LYS A 43 24.39 -34.24 -3.26
CA LYS A 43 25.81 -33.87 -3.27
C LYS A 43 26.18 -32.99 -2.06
N ALA A 44 25.59 -33.26 -0.91
CA ALA A 44 25.65 -32.39 0.27
C ALA A 44 26.85 -32.74 1.17
N TYR A 45 28.08 -32.43 0.71
CA TYR A 45 29.31 -32.81 1.42
C TYR A 45 29.86 -31.73 2.36
N ASN A 46 29.63 -30.46 2.05
CA ASN A 46 29.99 -29.34 2.93
C ASN A 46 28.96 -29.19 4.04
N SER A 47 29.39 -28.84 5.26
CA SER A 47 28.49 -28.69 6.40
C SER A 47 28.83 -27.49 7.30
N THR A 48 27.82 -27.02 8.03
CA THR A 48 27.91 -25.97 9.05
C THR A 48 27.19 -26.43 10.33
N SER A 49 27.65 -25.98 11.50
CA SER A 49 26.87 -26.16 12.74
C SER A 49 25.80 -25.07 12.81
N LEU A 50 24.60 -25.45 13.27
CA LEU A 50 23.50 -24.56 13.63
C LEU A 50 23.34 -24.44 15.16
N GLY A 51 24.18 -25.12 15.94
CA GLY A 51 24.12 -25.18 17.40
C GLY A 51 22.91 -25.97 17.91
N ILE A 52 22.52 -25.68 19.16
CA ILE A 52 21.38 -26.31 19.82
C ILE A 52 20.08 -25.69 19.31
N LYS A 53 19.13 -26.53 18.88
CA LYS A 53 17.80 -26.17 18.37
C LYS A 53 16.74 -27.12 18.95
N ASN A 54 15.53 -26.60 19.16
CA ASN A 54 14.36 -27.46 19.34
C ASN A 54 13.83 -27.87 17.96
N VAL A 55 13.88 -29.16 17.64
CA VAL A 55 13.49 -29.71 16.33
C VAL A 55 12.18 -30.48 16.45
N GLU A 56 11.20 -30.16 15.60
CA GLU A 56 9.96 -30.92 15.49
C GLU A 56 10.24 -32.37 15.11
N ILE A 57 9.70 -33.33 15.88
CA ILE A 57 10.02 -34.75 15.64
C ILE A 57 9.47 -35.22 14.28
N SER A 58 8.39 -34.61 13.80
CA SER A 58 7.81 -34.80 12.46
C SER A 58 8.79 -34.54 11.30
N LYS A 59 9.84 -33.73 11.51
CA LYS A 59 10.86 -33.39 10.51
C LYS A 59 12.06 -34.34 10.51
N ILE A 60 12.15 -35.24 11.50
CA ILE A 60 13.16 -36.29 11.56
C ILE A 60 12.69 -37.46 10.70
N LYS A 61 13.30 -37.65 9.52
CA LYS A 61 12.87 -38.61 8.49
C LYS A 61 13.71 -39.88 8.43
N GLY A 62 14.91 -39.83 8.97
CA GLY A 62 15.89 -40.88 8.75
C GLY A 62 16.99 -40.92 9.80
N SER A 63 18.02 -41.69 9.50
CA SER A 63 19.17 -41.84 10.39
C SER A 63 20.46 -42.04 9.61
N VAL A 64 21.58 -41.56 10.18
CA VAL A 64 22.92 -41.70 9.63
C VAL A 64 23.48 -43.10 9.88
N GLN A 65 23.07 -43.71 11.00
CA GLN A 65 23.39 -45.08 11.39
C GLN A 65 22.13 -45.75 11.94
N LYS A 66 22.07 -47.08 12.04
CA LYS A 66 20.93 -47.77 12.69
C LYS A 66 19.55 -47.54 12.05
N TYR A 67 19.49 -47.10 10.78
CA TYR A 67 18.23 -46.97 10.03
C TYR A 67 17.51 -48.32 9.83
N MET A 68 18.25 -49.44 9.90
CA MET A 68 17.71 -50.81 9.92
C MET A 68 17.19 -51.27 11.29
N ASP A 69 17.60 -50.64 12.41
CA ASP A 69 17.22 -51.02 13.77
C ASP A 69 15.80 -50.54 14.15
N PHE A 70 15.27 -49.57 13.41
CA PHE A 70 13.99 -48.94 13.67
C PHE A 70 13.11 -48.89 12.41
N ASP A 71 11.80 -48.76 12.57
CA ASP A 71 10.89 -48.42 11.48
C ASP A 71 10.79 -46.90 11.27
N MET A 72 10.04 -46.47 10.24
CA MET A 72 9.86 -45.06 9.90
C MET A 72 9.32 -44.14 11.03
N ASN A 73 8.73 -44.70 12.09
CA ASN A 73 8.22 -43.97 13.26
C ASN A 73 9.18 -44.07 14.46
N PHE A 74 10.42 -44.50 14.23
CA PHE A 74 11.39 -44.85 15.27
C PHE A 74 10.91 -45.95 16.23
N VAL A 75 10.08 -46.89 15.77
CA VAL A 75 9.72 -48.08 16.56
C VAL A 75 10.87 -49.11 16.46
N PRO A 76 11.39 -49.64 17.58
CA PRO A 76 12.44 -50.66 17.57
C PRO A 76 12.02 -51.94 16.83
N LYS A 77 12.87 -52.43 15.92
CA LYS A 77 12.64 -53.68 15.16
C LYS A 77 13.18 -54.93 15.87
N ASN A 78 14.14 -54.78 16.78
CA ASN A 78 14.80 -55.90 17.49
C ASN A 78 14.84 -55.70 19.02
N LYS A 79 15.01 -56.81 19.77
CA LYS A 79 15.02 -56.79 21.25
C LYS A 79 16.32 -56.26 21.86
N VAL A 80 17.40 -56.11 21.09
CA VAL A 80 18.70 -55.59 21.60
C VAL A 80 18.58 -54.12 22.04
N ILE A 81 17.58 -53.41 21.51
CA ILE A 81 17.26 -52.01 21.81
C ILE A 81 16.52 -51.83 23.15
N GLU A 82 15.90 -52.90 23.69
CA GLU A 82 14.95 -52.86 24.81
C GLU A 82 15.53 -52.22 26.09
N GLU A 83 16.68 -52.69 26.57
CA GLU A 83 17.24 -52.23 27.86
C GLU A 83 17.62 -50.74 27.83
N ARG A 84 18.18 -50.28 26.71
CA ARG A 84 18.58 -48.88 26.52
C ARG A 84 17.35 -47.98 26.32
N TRP A 85 16.32 -48.47 25.62
CA TRP A 85 15.04 -47.76 25.50
C TRP A 85 14.38 -47.58 26.88
N CYS A 86 14.27 -48.65 27.67
CA CYS A 86 13.68 -48.61 29.01
C CYS A 86 14.45 -47.66 29.95
N SER A 87 15.79 -47.66 29.86
CA SER A 87 16.63 -46.76 30.65
C SER A 87 16.42 -45.28 30.31
N ILE A 88 16.23 -44.97 29.03
CA ILE A 88 15.94 -43.61 28.55
C ILE A 88 14.50 -43.19 28.91
N TYR A 89 13.52 -44.09 28.81
CA TYR A 89 12.14 -43.85 29.23
C TYR A 89 12.04 -43.49 30.72
N ILE A 90 12.75 -44.23 31.59
CA ILE A 90 12.85 -43.88 33.01
C ILE A 90 13.51 -42.50 33.20
N ALA A 91 14.58 -42.19 32.45
CA ALA A 91 15.26 -40.90 32.55
C ALA A 91 14.36 -39.71 32.16
N PHE A 92 13.54 -39.85 31.12
CA PHE A 92 12.54 -38.84 30.75
C PHE A 92 11.46 -38.67 31.82
N LEU A 93 10.89 -39.77 32.34
CA LEU A 93 9.87 -39.71 33.40
C LEU A 93 10.40 -39.14 34.73
N GLU A 94 11.68 -39.36 35.04
CA GLU A 94 12.32 -38.83 36.25
C GLU A 94 12.92 -37.41 36.03
N ASN A 95 12.67 -36.77 34.88
CA ASN A 95 13.23 -35.46 34.49
C ASN A 95 14.75 -35.34 34.70
N LYS A 96 15.48 -36.45 34.48
CA LYS A 96 16.93 -36.45 34.58
C LYS A 96 17.53 -35.65 33.41
N PRO A 97 18.67 -34.96 33.60
CA PRO A 97 19.37 -34.35 32.48
C PRO A 97 19.84 -35.44 31.51
N ILE A 98 19.35 -35.38 30.28
CA ILE A 98 19.76 -36.27 29.18
C ILE A 98 20.44 -35.37 28.12
N PRO A 99 21.58 -35.76 27.53
CA PRO A 99 22.19 -35.01 26.44
C PRO A 99 21.22 -34.80 25.25
N PRO A 100 21.32 -33.68 24.53
CA PRO A 100 20.56 -33.44 23.30
C PRO A 100 20.81 -34.55 22.28
N VAL A 101 19.93 -34.68 21.29
CA VAL A 101 20.18 -35.58 20.15
C VAL A 101 21.10 -34.90 19.13
N GLU A 102 21.91 -35.66 18.41
CA GLU A 102 22.75 -35.10 17.35
C GLU A 102 22.06 -35.34 16.02
N LEU A 103 21.70 -34.28 15.29
CA LEU A 103 20.96 -34.36 14.03
C LEU A 103 21.76 -33.77 12.87
N TYR A 104 21.82 -34.51 11.78
CA TYR A 104 22.25 -33.99 10.48
C TYR A 104 21.03 -33.48 9.72
N LYS A 105 21.14 -32.30 9.09
CA LYS A 105 20.06 -31.66 8.32
C LYS A 105 20.47 -31.55 6.86
N ILE A 106 19.59 -31.88 5.91
CA ILE A 106 19.70 -31.54 4.49
C ILE A 106 18.36 -30.97 4.06
N LYS A 107 18.34 -29.74 3.51
CA LYS A 107 17.11 -29.01 3.19
C LYS A 107 16.17 -29.01 4.42
N ASP A 108 14.93 -29.48 4.32
CA ASP A 108 13.98 -29.53 5.44
C ASP A 108 14.00 -30.84 6.26
N SER A 109 14.80 -31.83 5.86
CA SER A 109 14.85 -33.16 6.46
C SER A 109 15.97 -33.31 7.48
N TYR A 110 15.65 -33.92 8.61
CA TYR A 110 16.60 -34.23 9.69
C TYR A 110 16.85 -35.74 9.80
N PHE A 111 18.09 -36.10 10.09
CA PHE A 111 18.61 -37.46 10.15
C PHE A 111 19.39 -37.66 11.44
N VAL A 112 19.09 -38.71 12.18
CA VAL A 112 19.71 -38.95 13.49
C VAL A 112 21.15 -39.43 13.35
N TYR A 113 22.11 -38.68 13.92
CA TYR A 113 23.49 -39.12 14.08
C TYR A 113 23.66 -39.87 15.41
N ASP A 114 23.33 -39.25 16.54
CA ASP A 114 23.11 -39.93 17.82
C ASP A 114 21.72 -39.59 18.41
N GLY A 115 21.19 -40.50 19.23
CA GLY A 115 19.96 -40.27 19.97
C GLY A 115 18.73 -41.00 19.44
N ASN A 116 18.90 -41.97 18.53
CA ASN A 116 17.82 -42.78 17.96
C ASN A 116 16.83 -43.33 19.01
N HIS A 117 17.35 -43.79 20.16
CA HIS A 117 16.52 -44.29 21.26
C HIS A 117 15.80 -43.15 22.03
N ARG A 118 16.40 -41.95 22.11
CA ARG A 118 15.78 -40.76 22.70
C ARG A 118 14.60 -40.29 21.86
N ILE A 119 14.74 -40.31 20.53
CA ILE A 119 13.67 -39.99 19.57
C ILE A 119 12.57 -41.07 19.58
N SER A 120 12.96 -42.35 19.64
CA SER A 120 12.01 -43.47 19.80
C SER A 120 11.12 -43.32 21.04
N VAL A 121 11.72 -42.98 22.19
CA VAL A 121 10.99 -42.69 23.43
C VAL A 121 10.16 -41.41 23.33
N ALA A 122 10.70 -40.33 22.76
CA ALA A 122 9.99 -39.07 22.60
C ALA A 122 8.76 -39.20 21.68
N ASN A 123 8.84 -40.00 20.59
CA ASN A 123 7.71 -40.38 19.76
C ASN A 123 6.65 -41.14 20.57
N TYR A 124 7.06 -42.14 21.35
CA TYR A 124 6.13 -42.89 22.20
C TYR A 124 5.42 -42.00 23.24
N MET A 125 6.14 -41.04 23.80
CA MET A 125 5.62 -40.05 24.75
C MET A 125 4.88 -38.88 24.07
N ASN A 126 4.68 -38.91 22.74
CA ASN A 126 4.00 -37.89 21.94
C ASN A 126 4.59 -36.47 22.08
N PHE A 127 5.91 -36.36 22.21
CA PHE A 127 6.59 -35.07 22.23
C PHE A 127 6.46 -34.37 20.87
N LYS A 128 6.22 -33.05 20.87
CA LYS A 128 6.14 -32.25 19.63
C LYS A 128 7.52 -31.98 19.04
N SER A 129 8.50 -31.76 19.90
CA SER A 129 9.88 -31.42 19.55
C SER A 129 10.87 -32.07 20.52
N ILE A 130 12.14 -32.14 20.11
CA ILE A 130 13.25 -32.59 20.92
C ILE A 130 14.42 -31.60 20.81
N GLU A 131 15.18 -31.43 21.88
CA GLU A 131 16.40 -30.63 21.87
C GLU A 131 17.52 -31.38 21.12
N ALA A 132 18.13 -30.71 20.15
CA ALA A 132 19.12 -31.30 19.25
C ALA A 132 20.29 -30.35 19.00
N GLU A 133 21.51 -30.88 18.98
CA GLU A 133 22.62 -30.22 18.29
C GLU A 133 22.53 -30.54 16.79
N VAL A 134 22.44 -29.50 15.95
CA VAL A 134 22.15 -29.64 14.53
C VAL A 134 23.35 -29.26 13.66
N LYS A 135 23.72 -30.16 12.75
CA LYS A 135 24.73 -29.95 11.71
C LYS A 135 24.09 -30.01 10.32
N GLU A 136 24.05 -28.88 9.62
CA GLU A 136 23.43 -28.78 8.30
C GLU A 136 24.44 -29.04 7.19
N PHE A 137 24.09 -29.95 6.28
CA PHE A 137 24.84 -30.29 5.08
C PHE A 137 24.22 -29.59 3.88
N ILE A 138 25.03 -28.81 3.16
CA ILE A 138 24.57 -27.89 2.11
C ILE A 138 24.65 -28.60 0.76
N PRO A 139 23.53 -28.78 0.03
CA PRO A 139 23.52 -29.33 -1.32
C PRO A 139 24.44 -28.54 -2.26
N SER A 140 25.30 -29.26 -2.99
CA SER A 140 26.23 -28.67 -3.98
C SER A 140 25.83 -28.96 -5.43
N GLY A 141 24.66 -29.59 -5.64
CA GLY A 141 24.10 -29.81 -6.97
C GLY A 141 23.80 -28.53 -7.74
N MET A 142 23.65 -28.67 -9.06
CA MET A 142 23.29 -27.58 -9.98
C MET A 142 21.82 -27.68 -10.42
N THR A 143 20.97 -28.36 -9.64
CA THR A 143 19.53 -28.28 -9.86
C THR A 143 19.03 -26.88 -9.49
N LYS A 144 17.87 -26.49 -10.02
CA LYS A 144 17.26 -25.19 -9.73
C LYS A 144 17.03 -25.04 -8.22
N GLU A 145 16.55 -26.10 -7.58
CA GLU A 145 16.25 -26.19 -6.16
C GLU A 145 17.50 -26.03 -5.29
N ASP A 146 18.63 -26.62 -5.68
CA ASP A 146 19.89 -26.51 -4.95
C ASP A 146 20.50 -25.10 -5.04
N VAL A 147 20.38 -24.45 -6.20
CA VAL A 147 20.82 -23.07 -6.40
C VAL A 147 19.98 -22.13 -5.54
N ILE A 148 18.65 -22.22 -5.61
CA ILE A 148 17.72 -21.41 -4.79
C ILE A 148 17.98 -21.61 -3.30
N TYR A 149 18.20 -22.86 -2.85
CA TYR A 149 18.49 -23.15 -1.44
C TYR A 149 19.79 -22.49 -0.98
N ARG A 150 20.88 -22.54 -1.78
CA ARG A 150 22.14 -21.86 -1.44
C ARG A 150 22.00 -20.34 -1.43
N GLU A 151 21.30 -19.78 -2.41
CA GLU A 151 21.00 -18.34 -2.47
C GLU A 151 20.22 -17.88 -1.24
N LYS A 152 19.17 -18.63 -0.85
CA LYS A 152 18.38 -18.38 0.37
C LYS A 152 19.27 -18.40 1.61
N LEU A 153 20.05 -19.46 1.81
CA LEU A 153 20.90 -19.62 2.99
C LEU A 153 21.92 -18.49 3.13
N MET A 154 22.50 -18.03 2.00
CA MET A 154 23.40 -16.86 2.01
C MET A 154 22.66 -15.56 2.31
N PHE A 155 21.46 -15.37 1.78
CA PHE A 155 20.61 -14.21 2.05
C PHE A 155 20.18 -14.15 3.52
N GLU A 156 19.70 -15.25 4.08
CA GLU A 156 19.31 -15.38 5.49
C GLU A 156 20.48 -15.05 6.42
N LYS A 157 21.66 -15.63 6.16
CA LYS A 157 22.87 -15.34 6.95
C LYS A 157 23.30 -13.87 6.88
N LEU A 158 23.05 -13.20 5.76
CA LEU A 158 23.42 -11.80 5.55
C LEU A 158 22.40 -10.80 6.10
N THR A 159 21.12 -11.17 6.21
CA THR A 159 20.01 -10.24 6.52
C THR A 159 19.23 -10.57 7.78
N GLY A 160 19.25 -11.83 8.24
CA GLY A 160 18.35 -12.35 9.27
C GLY A 160 16.89 -12.55 8.82
N LEU A 161 16.59 -12.48 7.50
CA LEU A 161 15.24 -12.56 6.96
C LEU A 161 14.91 -13.97 6.44
N GLU A 162 14.42 -14.84 7.33
CA GLU A 162 14.10 -16.26 7.02
C GLU A 162 12.75 -16.45 6.29
N GLU A 163 11.84 -15.47 6.40
CA GLU A 163 10.45 -15.56 5.92
C GLU A 163 10.29 -15.40 4.39
N ILE A 164 11.32 -14.91 3.69
CA ILE A 164 11.25 -14.64 2.25
C ILE A 164 11.60 -15.91 1.45
N ILE A 165 10.68 -16.38 0.62
CA ILE A 165 10.82 -17.63 -0.15
C ILE A 165 10.51 -17.38 -1.64
N PHE A 166 11.55 -17.35 -2.48
CA PHE A 166 11.42 -17.35 -3.95
C PHE A 166 11.45 -18.75 -4.56
N THR A 167 10.85 -18.90 -5.74
CA THR A 167 10.84 -20.15 -6.53
C THR A 167 11.68 -20.07 -7.81
N GLU A 168 12.41 -18.97 -8.04
CA GLU A 168 13.33 -18.79 -9.16
C GLU A 168 14.75 -18.44 -8.68
N THR A 169 15.76 -18.82 -9.46
CA THR A 169 17.18 -18.50 -9.20
C THR A 169 17.50 -17.04 -9.47
N GLY A 170 18.54 -16.50 -8.80
CA GLY A 170 19.02 -15.13 -8.93
C GLY A 170 18.14 -14.09 -8.22
N GLN A 171 16.99 -14.48 -7.67
CA GLN A 171 16.07 -13.52 -7.05
C GLN A 171 16.66 -12.93 -5.77
N TYR A 172 17.28 -13.76 -4.92
CA TYR A 172 17.94 -13.27 -3.70
C TYR A 172 19.04 -12.23 -3.99
N GLU A 173 19.76 -12.33 -5.12
CA GLU A 173 20.71 -11.30 -5.56
C GLU A 173 20.02 -9.98 -5.88
N ARG A 174 18.88 -10.02 -6.59
CA ARG A 174 18.10 -8.82 -6.91
C ARG A 174 17.61 -8.10 -5.65
N ILE A 175 17.13 -8.83 -4.63
CA ILE A 175 16.68 -8.19 -3.38
C ILE A 175 17.87 -7.63 -2.57
N LYS A 176 19.04 -8.27 -2.61
CA LYS A 176 20.24 -7.71 -1.98
C LYS A 176 20.62 -6.37 -2.58
N LYS A 177 20.43 -6.18 -3.89
CA LYS A 177 20.56 -4.87 -4.54
C LYS A 177 19.51 -3.88 -4.03
N GLU A 178 18.23 -4.24 -3.98
CA GLU A 178 17.17 -3.37 -3.44
C GLU A 178 17.42 -2.93 -2.00
N ILE A 179 17.89 -3.84 -1.14
CA ILE A 179 18.29 -3.53 0.25
C ILE A 179 19.52 -2.60 0.29
N SER A 180 20.46 -2.77 -0.64
CA SER A 180 21.65 -1.89 -0.74
C SER A 180 21.26 -0.47 -1.17
N ASP A 181 20.39 -0.35 -2.18
CA ASP A 181 19.84 0.93 -2.64
C ASP A 181 18.97 1.59 -1.56
N HIS A 182 18.23 0.79 -0.77
CA HIS A 182 17.49 1.27 0.40
C HIS A 182 18.40 1.74 1.54
N LYS A 183 19.49 1.01 1.85
CA LYS A 183 20.52 1.46 2.81
C LYS A 183 21.15 2.80 2.37
N LEU A 184 21.46 2.93 1.09
CA LEU A 184 22.01 4.18 0.54
C LEU A 184 21.01 5.34 0.64
N TYR A 185 19.72 5.08 0.38
CA TYR A 185 18.64 6.04 0.61
C TYR A 185 18.55 6.47 2.09
N LEU A 186 18.50 5.53 3.04
CA LEU A 186 18.42 5.84 4.48
C LEU A 186 19.60 6.70 4.93
N ARG A 187 20.83 6.36 4.51
CA ARG A 187 22.04 7.13 4.82
C ARG A 187 22.02 8.54 4.22
N ASN A 188 21.68 8.67 2.93
CA ASN A 188 21.86 9.92 2.19
C ASN A 188 20.65 10.88 2.28
N LYS A 189 19.44 10.38 2.53
CA LYS A 189 18.20 11.17 2.61
C LYS A 189 17.69 11.34 4.03
N GLU A 190 17.76 10.29 4.83
CA GLU A 190 17.21 10.25 6.20
C GLU A 190 18.29 10.36 7.27
N LEU A 191 19.55 10.52 6.86
CA LEU A 191 20.73 10.62 7.75
C LEU A 191 20.86 9.45 8.73
N MET A 192 20.26 8.30 8.41
CA MET A 192 20.28 7.07 9.21
C MET A 192 21.38 6.14 8.70
N GLU A 193 22.51 6.10 9.40
CA GLU A 193 23.58 5.12 9.14
C GLU A 193 23.25 3.80 9.85
N LEU A 194 22.85 2.79 9.07
CA LEU A 194 22.49 1.45 9.55
C LEU A 194 23.45 0.39 9.02
N GLU A 195 23.65 -0.66 9.80
CA GLU A 195 24.27 -1.90 9.29
C GLU A 195 23.39 -2.59 8.25
N TYR A 196 24.00 -3.44 7.41
CA TYR A 196 23.26 -4.06 6.30
C TYR A 196 22.07 -4.91 6.78
N VAL A 197 22.25 -5.62 7.89
CA VAL A 197 21.19 -6.41 8.55
C VAL A 197 20.01 -5.54 8.98
N ASP A 198 20.26 -4.35 9.53
CA ASP A 198 19.19 -3.49 10.04
C ASP A 198 18.52 -2.68 8.92
N ALA A 199 19.27 -2.31 7.88
CA ALA A 199 18.70 -1.81 6.64
C ALA A 199 17.82 -2.85 5.93
N ALA A 200 18.18 -4.15 5.98
CA ALA A 200 17.36 -5.24 5.47
C ALA A 200 16.04 -5.38 6.24
N LYS A 201 16.08 -5.36 7.58
CA LYS A 201 14.86 -5.36 8.43
C LYS A 201 13.98 -4.13 8.17
N HIS A 202 14.57 -2.94 8.04
CA HIS A 202 13.84 -1.73 7.69
C HIS A 202 13.19 -1.85 6.30
N TRP A 203 13.92 -2.33 5.29
CA TRP A 203 13.35 -2.56 3.97
C TRP A 203 12.22 -3.59 3.99
N TYR A 204 12.35 -4.65 4.81
CA TYR A 204 11.33 -5.67 4.99
C TYR A 204 10.01 -5.08 5.52
N GLU A 205 10.06 -4.36 6.65
CA GLU A 205 8.86 -3.82 7.30
C GLU A 205 8.19 -2.67 6.55
N TYR A 206 8.97 -1.86 5.83
CA TYR A 206 8.48 -0.62 5.21
C TYR A 206 8.22 -0.75 3.69
N VAL A 207 8.87 -1.67 2.98
CA VAL A 207 8.70 -1.85 1.53
C VAL A 207 8.10 -3.22 1.20
N PHE A 208 8.79 -4.31 1.56
CA PHE A 208 8.38 -5.67 1.18
C PHE A 208 7.03 -6.06 1.77
N ARG A 209 6.90 -6.00 3.10
CA ARG A 209 5.72 -6.46 3.83
C ARG A 209 4.44 -5.69 3.45
N PRO A 210 4.43 -4.34 3.31
CA PRO A 210 3.27 -3.62 2.79
C PRO A 210 2.85 -4.06 1.38
N ILE A 211 3.80 -4.34 0.49
CA ILE A 211 3.52 -4.82 -0.87
C ILE A 211 2.93 -6.23 -0.85
N ILE A 212 3.56 -7.18 -0.13
CA ILE A 212 3.05 -8.56 0.01
C ILE A 212 1.64 -8.56 0.61
N ASN A 213 1.36 -7.71 1.61
CA ASN A 213 0.02 -7.54 2.15
C ASN A 213 -0.98 -7.10 1.06
N ILE A 214 -0.66 -6.08 0.26
CA ILE A 214 -1.54 -5.62 -0.83
C ILE A 214 -1.80 -6.72 -1.86
N LEU A 215 -0.76 -7.47 -2.27
CA LEU A 215 -0.89 -8.57 -3.23
C LEU A 215 -1.79 -9.71 -2.71
N ASN A 216 -1.66 -10.06 -1.42
CA ASN A 216 -2.48 -11.09 -0.75
C ASN A 216 -3.95 -10.64 -0.59
N GLU A 217 -4.19 -9.42 -0.09
CA GLU A 217 -5.53 -8.82 0.05
C GLU A 217 -6.28 -8.73 -1.29
N ASN A 218 -5.53 -8.60 -2.39
CA ASN A 218 -6.06 -8.58 -3.76
C ASN A 218 -6.12 -9.96 -4.44
N GLN A 219 -5.64 -11.03 -3.76
CA GLN A 219 -5.61 -12.42 -4.22
C GLN A 219 -4.82 -12.64 -5.53
N ILE A 220 -3.76 -11.86 -5.79
CA ILE A 220 -3.09 -11.81 -7.11
C ILE A 220 -2.32 -13.10 -7.46
N SER A 221 -1.94 -13.90 -6.46
CA SER A 221 -1.33 -15.23 -6.60
C SER A 221 -2.36 -16.36 -6.77
N LYS A 222 -3.64 -16.12 -6.49
CA LYS A 222 -4.67 -17.17 -6.51
C LYS A 222 -4.87 -17.72 -7.92
N GLY A 223 -4.90 -19.04 -8.05
CA GLY A 223 -5.01 -19.72 -9.34
C GLY A 223 -3.74 -19.69 -10.19
N LYS A 224 -2.66 -19.06 -9.73
CA LYS A 224 -1.34 -19.05 -10.39
C LYS A 224 -0.42 -20.03 -9.66
N ASN A 225 0.39 -20.78 -10.42
CA ASN A 225 1.41 -21.67 -9.86
C ASN A 225 2.69 -20.90 -9.50
N ARG A 226 2.55 -19.83 -8.69
CA ARG A 226 3.63 -18.92 -8.26
C ARG A 226 3.36 -18.40 -6.85
N ARG A 227 4.41 -18.15 -6.07
CA ARG A 227 4.26 -17.55 -4.73
C ARG A 227 4.00 -16.05 -4.83
N VAL A 228 3.53 -15.44 -3.74
CA VAL A 228 3.30 -13.98 -3.70
C VAL A 228 4.63 -13.21 -3.63
N GLU A 229 5.64 -13.83 -3.05
CA GLU A 229 7.03 -13.38 -3.04
C GLU A 229 7.58 -13.28 -4.47
N ASP A 230 7.34 -14.27 -5.33
CA ASP A 230 7.76 -14.19 -6.74
C ASP A 230 7.10 -13.00 -7.47
N LEU A 231 5.84 -12.67 -7.14
CA LEU A 231 5.13 -11.51 -7.69
C LEU A 231 5.72 -10.16 -7.26
N PHE A 232 6.42 -10.11 -6.12
CA PHE A 232 7.18 -8.92 -5.70
C PHE A 232 8.28 -8.57 -6.71
N ILE A 233 8.94 -9.58 -7.30
CA ILE A 233 9.97 -9.39 -8.32
C ILE A 233 9.38 -8.76 -9.58
N TYR A 234 8.28 -9.32 -10.09
CA TYR A 234 7.60 -8.79 -11.27
C TYR A 234 7.07 -7.36 -11.05
N LEU A 235 6.69 -7.01 -9.82
CA LEU A 235 6.37 -5.64 -9.46
C LEU A 235 7.59 -4.70 -9.53
N LEU A 236 8.77 -5.14 -9.09
CA LEU A 236 10.00 -4.33 -9.22
C LEU A 236 10.37 -4.10 -10.69
N ASP A 237 10.29 -5.14 -11.52
CA ASP A 237 10.48 -5.03 -12.98
C ASP A 237 9.48 -4.04 -13.60
N HIS A 238 8.22 -4.12 -13.19
CA HIS A 238 7.17 -3.19 -13.63
C HIS A 238 7.42 -1.75 -13.14
N LYS A 239 7.85 -1.55 -11.89
CA LYS A 239 8.22 -0.23 -11.35
C LYS A 239 9.39 0.37 -12.12
N TYR A 240 10.41 -0.43 -12.44
CA TYR A 240 11.56 0.01 -13.23
C TYR A 240 11.10 0.45 -14.63
N TYR A 241 10.37 -0.41 -15.34
CA TYR A 241 9.84 -0.13 -16.68
C TYR A 241 8.98 1.15 -16.71
N GLU A 242 8.02 1.31 -15.79
CA GLU A 242 7.20 2.52 -15.75
C GLU A 242 8.01 3.77 -15.34
N SER A 243 9.11 3.63 -14.60
CA SER A 243 10.00 4.75 -14.27
C SER A 243 10.86 5.19 -15.46
N GLU A 244 11.33 4.23 -16.26
CA GLU A 244 12.04 4.48 -17.51
C GLU A 244 11.14 5.18 -18.54
N GLN A 245 9.94 4.66 -18.76
CA GLN A 245 8.95 5.25 -19.68
C GLN A 245 8.52 6.69 -19.31
N LYS A 246 8.65 7.07 -18.02
CA LYS A 246 8.31 8.41 -17.53
C LYS A 246 9.52 9.32 -17.29
N GLY A 247 10.74 8.81 -17.42
CA GLY A 247 11.97 9.53 -17.10
C GLY A 247 12.13 9.93 -15.62
N LYS A 248 11.36 9.33 -14.69
CA LYS A 248 11.36 9.64 -13.25
C LYS A 248 10.84 8.46 -12.43
N ASP A 249 11.28 8.33 -11.17
CA ASP A 249 10.78 7.26 -10.29
C ASP A 249 9.28 7.46 -9.98
N VAL A 250 8.47 6.48 -10.41
CA VAL A 250 7.02 6.46 -10.21
C VAL A 250 6.61 6.22 -8.75
N GLY A 251 7.51 5.63 -7.95
CA GLY A 251 7.25 5.20 -6.59
C GLY A 251 6.54 3.84 -6.49
N PHE A 252 6.68 3.19 -5.34
CA PHE A 252 6.03 1.91 -5.06
C PHE A 252 4.51 2.00 -5.08
N ARG A 253 3.92 3.11 -4.61
CA ARG A 253 2.47 3.30 -4.53
C ARG A 253 1.81 3.27 -5.91
N TYR A 254 2.38 3.96 -6.91
CA TYR A 254 1.87 3.92 -8.28
C TYR A 254 2.05 2.52 -8.88
N ALA A 255 3.26 1.96 -8.78
CA ALA A 255 3.58 0.67 -9.38
C ALA A 255 2.70 -0.48 -8.85
N ILE A 256 2.40 -0.55 -7.55
CA ILE A 256 1.54 -1.61 -7.01
C ILE A 256 0.07 -1.45 -7.44
N ILE A 257 -0.40 -0.21 -7.58
CA ILE A 257 -1.76 0.05 -8.09
C ILE A 257 -1.86 -0.41 -9.55
N ASP A 258 -0.91 -0.02 -10.40
CA ASP A 258 -0.95 -0.37 -11.82
C ASP A 258 -0.73 -1.86 -12.05
N PHE A 259 0.25 -2.48 -11.39
CA PHE A 259 0.51 -3.92 -11.46
C PHE A 259 -0.71 -4.77 -11.08
N VAL A 260 -1.38 -4.43 -9.97
CA VAL A 260 -2.58 -5.15 -9.52
C VAL A 260 -3.74 -4.98 -10.51
N ASN A 261 -3.93 -3.79 -11.07
CA ASN A 261 -4.99 -3.53 -12.03
C ASN A 261 -4.72 -4.17 -13.40
N ARG A 262 -3.46 -4.27 -13.85
CA ARG A 262 -3.06 -5.08 -15.01
C ARG A 262 -3.39 -6.54 -14.79
N MET A 263 -2.86 -7.13 -13.70
CA MET A 263 -3.06 -8.53 -13.36
C MET A 263 -4.55 -8.94 -13.24
N LYS A 264 -5.40 -8.06 -12.69
CA LYS A 264 -6.85 -8.28 -12.65
C LYS A 264 -7.54 -8.09 -14.00
N THR A 265 -7.03 -7.21 -14.86
CA THR A 265 -7.58 -7.00 -16.21
C THR A 265 -7.25 -8.16 -17.14
N GLU A 266 -6.06 -8.73 -17.02
CA GLU A 266 -5.65 -9.98 -17.69
C GLU A 266 -6.52 -11.18 -17.24
N GLU A 267 -6.80 -11.30 -15.94
CA GLU A 267 -7.70 -12.33 -15.40
C GLU A 267 -9.15 -12.15 -15.88
N LYS A 268 -9.68 -10.93 -15.79
CA LYS A 268 -11.04 -10.57 -16.24
C LYS A 268 -11.08 -9.09 -16.64
N LYS A 269 -11.28 -8.83 -17.93
CA LYS A 269 -11.36 -7.47 -18.52
C LYS A 269 -12.49 -6.58 -17.97
N ALA A 270 -13.44 -7.14 -17.23
CA ALA A 270 -14.58 -6.41 -16.71
C ALA A 270 -14.15 -5.23 -15.80
N LEU A 271 -14.87 -4.10 -15.90
CA LEU A 271 -14.47 -2.82 -15.30
C LEU A 271 -14.47 -2.87 -13.77
N GLU A 272 -15.33 -3.70 -13.18
CA GLU A 272 -15.43 -3.92 -11.74
C GLU A 272 -14.26 -4.73 -11.17
N ASN A 273 -13.55 -5.54 -11.97
CA ASN A 273 -12.40 -6.32 -11.49
C ASN A 273 -11.13 -5.44 -11.40
N GLN A 274 -11.05 -4.64 -10.35
CA GLN A 274 -9.96 -3.70 -10.05
C GLN A 274 -9.40 -3.93 -8.63
N MET A 275 -8.40 -3.16 -8.22
CA MET A 275 -7.83 -3.23 -6.87
C MET A 275 -8.90 -3.06 -5.78
N ASN A 276 -8.90 -3.97 -4.80
CA ASN A 276 -9.71 -3.90 -3.60
C ASN A 276 -9.09 -2.94 -2.56
N LEU A 277 -9.71 -1.77 -2.40
CA LEU A 277 -9.30 -0.72 -1.46
C LEU A 277 -9.91 -0.89 -0.06
N ASN A 278 -9.73 -2.06 0.54
CA ASN A 278 -10.07 -2.27 1.95
C ASN A 278 -9.17 -1.44 2.90
N SER A 279 -9.49 -1.42 4.20
CA SER A 279 -8.76 -0.61 5.19
C SER A 279 -7.27 -0.97 5.30
N ASN A 280 -6.92 -2.25 5.18
CA ASN A 280 -5.53 -2.72 5.21
C ASN A 280 -4.77 -2.32 3.94
N THR A 281 -5.35 -2.53 2.75
CA THR A 281 -4.78 -2.06 1.47
C THR A 281 -4.52 -0.55 1.51
N LYS A 282 -5.49 0.26 1.95
CA LYS A 282 -5.33 1.72 2.09
C LYS A 282 -4.20 2.11 3.04
N LYS A 283 -4.08 1.43 4.19
CA LYS A 283 -3.00 1.65 5.17
C LYS A 283 -1.62 1.33 4.59
N ASN A 284 -1.49 0.21 3.88
CA ASN A 284 -0.22 -0.18 3.25
C ASN A 284 0.15 0.75 2.09
N LEU A 285 -0.82 1.16 1.25
CA LEU A 285 -0.60 2.15 0.20
C LEU A 285 -0.13 3.51 0.75
N LYS A 286 -0.70 3.97 1.87
CA LYS A 286 -0.24 5.20 2.54
C LYS A 286 1.21 5.09 3.03
N ARG A 287 1.62 3.95 3.56
CA ARG A 287 3.03 3.72 3.97
C ARG A 287 4.00 3.80 2.79
N LEU A 288 3.62 3.22 1.65
CA LEU A 288 4.42 3.30 0.42
C LEU A 288 4.48 4.76 -0.09
N GLU A 289 3.37 5.47 -0.05
CA GLU A 289 3.28 6.90 -0.38
C GLU A 289 4.18 7.79 0.50
N GLU A 290 4.24 7.51 1.81
CA GLU A 290 5.15 8.20 2.74
C GLU A 290 6.63 8.02 2.34
N ILE A 291 7.04 6.80 1.95
CA ILE A 291 8.41 6.50 1.48
C ILE A 291 8.69 7.15 0.13
N ASP A 292 7.76 7.06 -0.82
CA ASP A 292 7.89 7.65 -2.16
C ASP A 292 8.03 9.17 -2.08
N ASN A 293 7.25 9.82 -1.21
CA ASN A 293 7.31 11.26 -0.97
C ASN A 293 8.60 11.67 -0.26
N ARG A 294 9.08 10.88 0.71
CA ARG A 294 10.39 11.11 1.35
C ARG A 294 11.53 11.04 0.33
N LYS A 295 11.61 9.99 -0.49
CA LYS A 295 12.61 9.84 -1.56
C LYS A 295 12.67 11.05 -2.51
N LYS A 296 11.50 11.61 -2.87
CA LYS A 296 11.36 12.80 -3.73
C LYS A 296 11.74 14.13 -3.04
N THR A 297 11.69 14.21 -1.71
CA THR A 297 11.96 15.45 -0.96
C THR A 297 13.47 15.73 -0.83
N ASN A 298 13.85 17.01 -0.71
CA ASN A 298 15.23 17.42 -0.40
C ASN A 298 15.56 17.09 1.08
N VAL A 299 16.79 16.62 1.33
CA VAL A 299 17.34 16.24 2.65
C VAL A 299 17.14 17.33 3.71
N GLU A 300 17.46 18.58 3.36
CA GLU A 300 17.36 19.71 4.30
C GLU A 300 15.91 19.93 4.76
N LEU A 301 14.97 19.83 3.82
CA LEU A 301 13.55 19.97 4.11
C LEU A 301 13.00 18.77 4.88
N LEU A 302 13.51 17.54 4.67
CA LEU A 302 13.16 16.38 5.48
C LEU A 302 13.60 16.57 6.93
N HIS A 303 14.87 16.89 7.16
CA HIS A 303 15.41 17.08 8.51
C HIS A 303 14.69 18.20 9.28
N LYS A 304 14.36 19.32 8.62
CA LYS A 304 13.55 20.39 9.22
C LYS A 304 12.14 19.92 9.60
N LYS A 305 11.47 19.08 8.79
CA LYS A 305 10.17 18.49 9.16
C LYS A 305 10.27 17.55 10.36
N GLU A 306 11.29 16.69 10.41
CA GLU A 306 11.47 15.76 11.52
C GLU A 306 11.78 16.48 12.83
N ILE A 307 12.55 17.57 12.78
CA ILE A 307 12.71 18.46 13.93
C ILE A 307 11.36 19.01 14.37
N ILE A 308 10.55 19.58 13.46
CA ILE A 308 9.21 20.11 13.79
C ILE A 308 8.35 19.02 14.46
N GLU A 309 8.18 17.87 13.81
CA GLU A 309 7.34 16.78 14.34
C GLU A 309 7.83 16.30 15.70
N ARG A 310 9.14 16.09 15.89
CA ARG A 310 9.71 15.62 17.16
C ARG A 310 9.58 16.66 18.28
N VAL A 311 9.74 17.95 17.96
CA VAL A 311 9.80 19.03 18.95
C VAL A 311 8.40 19.44 19.43
N ILE A 312 7.39 19.47 18.55
CA ILE A 312 6.03 19.90 18.92
C ILE A 312 4.96 18.78 18.83
N ASN A 313 5.36 17.55 18.47
CA ASN A 313 4.49 16.37 18.35
C ASN A 313 3.29 16.56 17.40
N LEU A 314 3.47 17.34 16.33
CA LEU A 314 2.45 17.64 15.32
C LEU A 314 2.98 17.43 13.89
N LYS A 315 2.15 16.83 13.03
CA LYS A 315 2.42 16.67 11.60
C LYS A 315 1.69 17.72 10.78
N PHE A 316 2.42 18.47 9.96
CA PHE A 316 1.83 19.37 8.96
C PHE A 316 1.74 18.67 7.60
N ASP A 317 0.58 18.74 6.94
CA ASP A 317 0.45 18.26 5.57
C ASP A 317 1.24 19.18 4.59
N TYR A 318 1.15 20.50 4.76
CA TYR A 318 1.73 21.53 3.86
C TYR A 318 3.15 21.98 4.26
N ASN A 319 4.04 21.00 4.40
CA ASN A 319 5.34 21.16 5.06
C ASN A 319 6.26 22.31 4.59
N PHE A 320 6.31 22.63 3.28
CA PHE A 320 7.23 23.66 2.76
C PHE A 320 6.91 25.05 3.33
N LEU A 321 5.63 25.41 3.38
CA LEU A 321 5.17 26.73 3.82
C LEU A 321 5.42 26.94 5.32
N ILE A 322 5.23 25.90 6.13
CA ILE A 322 5.49 25.95 7.58
C ILE A 322 6.98 26.13 7.88
N VAL A 323 7.86 25.39 7.17
CA VAL A 323 9.32 25.56 7.32
C VAL A 323 9.73 26.98 6.93
N SER A 324 9.23 27.51 5.80
CA SER A 324 9.49 28.91 5.41
C SER A 324 8.95 29.93 6.41
N GLU A 325 7.82 29.67 7.08
CA GLU A 325 7.30 30.57 8.12
C GLU A 325 8.22 30.58 9.35
N ILE A 326 8.66 29.41 9.82
CA ILE A 326 9.57 29.26 10.96
C ILE A 326 10.91 29.94 10.69
N GLU A 327 11.48 29.76 9.49
CA GLU A 327 12.71 30.45 9.07
C GLU A 327 12.54 31.97 9.06
N ASN A 328 11.43 32.48 8.53
CA ASN A 328 11.11 33.91 8.56
C ASN A 328 10.91 34.44 9.99
N TYR A 329 10.34 33.64 10.89
CA TYR A 329 10.21 33.97 12.30
C TYR A 329 11.59 34.03 12.98
N MET A 330 12.42 33.01 12.81
CA MET A 330 13.79 32.94 13.33
C MET A 330 14.64 34.13 12.85
N ASN A 331 14.59 34.46 11.55
CA ASN A 331 15.31 35.60 10.98
C ASN A 331 14.89 36.94 11.62
N LYS A 332 13.58 37.16 11.84
CA LYS A 332 13.06 38.36 12.52
C LYS A 332 13.47 38.42 14.00
N LYS A 333 13.60 37.26 14.67
CA LYS A 333 13.97 37.13 16.08
C LYS A 333 15.47 37.00 16.35
N LYS A 334 16.27 36.78 15.30
CA LYS A 334 17.70 36.42 15.36
C LYS A 334 17.99 35.13 16.15
N ILE A 335 17.07 34.15 16.05
CA ILE A 335 17.26 32.82 16.63
C ILE A 335 18.13 31.99 15.67
N ILE A 336 19.17 31.34 16.20
CA ILE A 336 20.15 30.59 15.41
C ILE A 336 19.80 29.10 15.35
N SER A 337 19.42 28.50 16.47
CA SER A 337 19.02 27.08 16.52
C SER A 337 17.63 26.88 15.91
N PHE A 338 17.51 25.95 14.96
CA PHE A 338 16.21 25.62 14.38
C PHE A 338 15.25 24.97 15.40
N GLU A 339 15.77 24.19 16.35
CA GLU A 339 14.96 23.57 17.41
C GLU A 339 14.36 24.63 18.37
N GLU A 340 15.18 25.59 18.80
CA GLU A 340 14.72 26.74 19.59
C GLU A 340 13.74 27.61 18.81
N GLY A 341 14.01 27.81 17.52
CA GLY A 341 13.16 28.53 16.59
C GLY A 341 11.78 27.90 16.43
N VAL A 342 11.71 26.57 16.33
CA VAL A 342 10.46 25.80 16.29
C VAL A 342 9.68 25.96 17.59
N MET A 343 10.32 25.80 18.76
CA MET A 343 9.64 25.95 20.05
C MET A 343 9.11 27.36 20.27
N ASP A 344 9.93 28.39 20.07
CA ASP A 344 9.51 29.78 20.28
C ASP A 344 8.46 30.22 19.24
N TRP A 345 8.57 29.77 17.99
CA TRP A 345 7.50 29.97 17.00
C TRP A 345 6.21 29.26 17.43
N TYR A 346 6.28 28.02 17.92
CA TYR A 346 5.10 27.26 18.31
C TYR A 346 4.38 27.90 19.50
N GLU A 347 5.09 28.27 20.55
CA GLU A 347 4.49 28.95 21.70
C GLU A 347 4.00 30.37 21.36
N LYS A 348 4.86 31.19 20.73
CA LYS A 348 4.64 32.64 20.61
C LYS A 348 3.88 33.04 19.35
N SER A 349 3.83 32.18 18.33
CA SER A 349 3.04 32.35 17.09
C SER A 349 1.89 31.34 17.01
N PHE A 350 2.16 30.03 16.99
CA PHE A 350 1.13 29.00 16.74
C PHE A 350 0.05 28.96 17.82
N LEU A 351 0.40 28.56 19.05
CA LEU A 351 -0.54 28.43 20.16
C LEU A 351 -1.21 29.77 20.44
N LYS A 352 -0.44 30.87 20.47
CA LYS A 352 -0.97 32.21 20.68
C LYS A 352 -2.03 32.63 19.65
N LYS A 353 -1.87 32.28 18.36
CA LYS A 353 -2.89 32.54 17.32
C LYS A 353 -4.13 31.67 17.55
N ILE A 354 -3.96 30.37 17.81
CA ILE A 354 -5.08 29.43 18.04
C ILE A 354 -5.87 29.78 19.31
N GLU A 355 -5.20 30.05 20.44
CA GLU A 355 -5.85 30.48 21.69
C GLU A 355 -6.61 31.80 21.51
N MET A 356 -6.03 32.77 20.80
CA MET A 356 -6.70 34.05 20.56
C MET A 356 -7.92 33.90 19.63
N LEU A 357 -7.85 33.01 18.63
CA LEU A 357 -9.00 32.64 17.79
C LEU A 357 -10.10 32.00 18.65
N LYS A 358 -9.77 30.97 19.44
CA LYS A 358 -10.70 30.28 20.35
C LYS A 358 -11.34 31.25 21.34
N LYS A 359 -10.55 32.13 21.96
CA LYS A 359 -11.06 33.16 22.87
C LYS A 359 -12.02 34.13 22.18
N LYS A 360 -11.74 34.54 20.93
CA LYS A 360 -12.62 35.43 20.16
C LYS A 360 -13.92 34.75 19.75
N ILE A 361 -13.87 33.48 19.33
CA ILE A 361 -15.07 32.69 18.97
C ILE A 361 -15.96 32.44 20.20
N ASN A 362 -15.38 32.25 21.39
CA ASN A 362 -16.16 32.09 22.63
C ASN A 362 -16.99 33.32 23.03
N PHE A 363 -16.80 34.49 22.39
CA PHE A 363 -17.68 35.67 22.56
C PHE A 363 -18.84 35.71 21.54
N LEU A 364 -18.89 34.79 20.59
CA LEU A 364 -19.99 34.65 19.64
C LEU A 364 -21.14 33.82 20.27
N PRO A 365 -22.36 33.87 19.70
CA PRO A 365 -23.45 32.97 20.08
C PRO A 365 -23.04 31.49 20.04
N GLU A 366 -23.57 30.71 20.98
CA GLU A 366 -23.21 29.31 21.26
C GLU A 366 -23.15 28.41 20.01
N ILE A 367 -24.01 28.68 19.02
CA ILE A 367 -24.03 27.96 17.74
C ILE A 367 -22.67 27.96 17.03
N TYR A 368 -21.96 29.09 17.04
CA TYR A 368 -20.64 29.21 16.41
C TYR A 368 -19.57 28.44 17.19
N THR A 369 -19.61 28.50 18.52
CA THR A 369 -18.72 27.71 19.40
C THR A 369 -18.88 26.21 19.13
N ASN A 370 -20.12 25.72 19.06
CA ASN A 370 -20.45 24.32 18.75
C ASN A 370 -19.94 23.85 17.38
N TYR A 371 -19.85 24.74 16.37
CA TYR A 371 -19.25 24.40 15.08
C TYR A 371 -17.72 24.53 15.09
N PHE A 372 -17.15 25.44 15.88
CA PHE A 372 -15.70 25.58 16.03
C PHE A 372 -15.06 24.39 16.74
N GLU A 373 -15.74 23.78 17.72
CA GLU A 373 -15.28 22.54 18.36
C GLU A 373 -15.01 21.40 17.35
N LEU A 374 -15.79 21.31 16.28
CA LEU A 374 -15.59 20.33 15.20
C LEU A 374 -14.29 20.59 14.40
N LEU A 375 -13.70 21.78 14.47
CA LEU A 375 -12.45 22.14 13.80
C LEU A 375 -11.21 21.91 14.68
N GLN A 376 -11.37 21.86 16.00
CA GLN A 376 -10.26 21.77 16.99
C GLN A 376 -9.49 20.44 16.93
N GLU A 377 -10.05 19.37 16.34
CA GLU A 377 -9.28 18.14 16.07
C GLU A 377 -8.12 18.35 15.06
N LYS A 378 -8.06 19.51 14.38
CA LYS A 378 -7.09 19.83 13.33
C LYS A 378 -6.56 21.26 13.41
N GLU A 379 -5.99 21.61 14.56
CA GLU A 379 -5.40 22.94 14.82
C GLU A 379 -4.33 23.33 13.78
N GLU A 380 -3.60 22.35 13.22
CA GLU A 380 -2.60 22.55 12.18
C GLU A 380 -3.21 23.12 10.88
N LYS A 381 -4.45 22.73 10.57
CA LYS A 381 -5.20 23.25 9.41
C LYS A 381 -5.81 24.61 9.71
N LEU A 382 -6.40 24.80 10.89
CA LEU A 382 -6.88 26.10 11.35
C LEU A 382 -5.78 27.17 11.31
N PHE A 383 -4.58 26.82 11.75
CA PHE A 383 -3.42 27.71 11.70
C PHE A 383 -2.99 27.99 10.25
N TYR A 384 -2.87 26.95 9.42
CA TYR A 384 -2.54 27.11 8.00
C TYR A 384 -3.55 28.03 7.27
N SER A 385 -4.85 27.84 7.56
CA SER A 385 -5.93 28.68 7.08
C SER A 385 -5.74 30.17 7.43
N LEU A 386 -5.43 30.47 8.69
CA LEU A 386 -5.14 31.84 9.14
C LEU A 386 -3.93 32.46 8.42
N GLN A 387 -2.88 31.68 8.20
CA GLN A 387 -1.64 32.16 7.55
C GLN A 387 -1.82 32.40 6.05
N ASN A 388 -2.57 31.54 5.36
CA ASN A 388 -2.87 31.71 3.95
C ASN A 388 -3.68 32.99 3.71
N TYR A 389 -4.70 33.21 4.55
CA TYR A 389 -5.52 34.43 4.56
C TYR A 389 -4.68 35.70 4.83
N ASP A 390 -3.75 35.67 5.79
CA ASP A 390 -2.79 36.78 6.06
C ASP A 390 -1.92 37.09 4.83
N GLY A 391 -1.34 36.06 4.21
CA GLY A 391 -0.48 36.20 3.03
C GLY A 391 -1.21 36.74 1.80
N ILE A 392 -2.51 36.49 1.66
CA ILE A 392 -3.37 37.06 0.61
C ILE A 392 -3.65 38.54 0.90
N TYR A 393 -3.97 38.88 2.14
CA TYR A 393 -4.23 40.26 2.54
C TYR A 393 -3.01 41.16 2.39
N GLN A 394 -1.84 40.70 2.83
CA GLN A 394 -0.58 41.45 2.70
C GLN A 394 -0.25 41.78 1.24
N LYS A 395 -0.47 40.84 0.30
CA LYS A 395 -0.27 41.09 -1.14
C LYS A 395 -1.23 42.11 -1.75
N SER A 396 -2.46 42.19 -1.24
CA SER A 396 -3.51 43.03 -1.83
C SER A 396 -3.57 44.46 -1.29
N GLN A 397 -3.14 44.67 -0.03
CA GLN A 397 -3.15 45.99 0.62
C GLN A 397 -1.74 46.55 0.90
N ASN A 398 -0.69 45.74 0.73
CA ASN A 398 0.71 46.11 0.99
C ASN A 398 1.00 46.53 2.44
N GLU A 399 0.14 46.13 3.39
CA GLU A 399 0.23 46.41 4.82
C GLU A 399 0.19 45.11 5.64
N THR A 400 0.87 45.09 6.79
CA THR A 400 0.84 43.96 7.74
C THR A 400 -0.19 44.22 8.84
N LYS A 401 -1.29 43.46 8.86
CA LYS A 401 -2.30 43.55 9.92
C LYS A 401 -1.75 43.09 11.27
N SER A 402 -2.25 43.67 12.36
CA SER A 402 -1.98 43.11 13.71
C SER A 402 -2.67 41.76 13.86
N THR A 403 -2.09 40.84 14.64
CA THR A 403 -2.66 39.49 14.84
C THR A 403 -4.10 39.51 15.38
N MET A 404 -4.47 40.54 16.15
CA MET A 404 -5.84 40.70 16.66
C MET A 404 -6.84 41.05 15.54
N ILE A 405 -6.44 41.91 14.61
CA ILE A 405 -7.25 42.31 13.45
C ILE A 405 -7.36 41.11 12.50
N LEU A 406 -6.24 40.47 12.16
CA LEU A 406 -6.22 39.26 11.31
C LEU A 406 -7.21 38.17 11.78
N ILE A 407 -7.25 37.90 13.08
CA ILE A 407 -8.16 36.90 13.66
C ILE A 407 -9.61 37.37 13.65
N ALA A 408 -9.88 38.65 13.89
CA ALA A 408 -11.24 39.20 13.81
C ALA A 408 -11.77 39.13 12.36
N ASP A 409 -10.94 39.52 11.39
CA ASP A 409 -11.30 39.52 9.97
C ASP A 409 -11.48 38.08 9.46
N TYR A 410 -10.60 37.14 9.84
CA TYR A 410 -10.81 35.72 9.55
C TYR A 410 -12.12 35.18 10.16
N ILE A 411 -12.48 35.59 11.37
CA ILE A 411 -13.77 35.19 11.97
C ILE A 411 -14.95 35.72 11.13
N LEU A 412 -14.90 36.98 10.72
CA LEU A 412 -15.99 37.68 10.04
C LEU A 412 -16.12 37.33 8.55
N GLU A 413 -15.00 37.15 7.85
CA GLU A 413 -14.95 36.92 6.40
C GLU A 413 -14.89 35.44 6.04
N ILE A 414 -14.29 34.60 6.91
CA ILE A 414 -14.13 33.16 6.68
C ILE A 414 -15.10 32.34 7.55
N PHE A 415 -14.89 32.36 8.86
CA PHE A 415 -15.47 31.35 9.74
C PHE A 415 -16.99 31.48 9.85
N ILE A 416 -17.51 32.67 10.19
CA ILE A 416 -18.95 32.91 10.32
C ILE A 416 -19.68 32.64 9.00
N PRO A 417 -19.30 33.21 7.84
CA PRO A 417 -20.03 32.98 6.60
C PRO A 417 -20.05 31.51 6.18
N ILE A 418 -18.93 30.78 6.33
CA ILE A 418 -18.92 29.34 6.04
C ILE A 418 -19.83 28.58 7.02
N VAL A 419 -19.84 28.90 8.32
CA VAL A 419 -20.76 28.28 9.29
C VAL A 419 -22.23 28.54 8.92
N GLU A 420 -22.60 29.78 8.61
CA GLU A 420 -23.96 30.15 8.22
C GLU A 420 -24.42 29.38 6.98
N ILE A 421 -23.61 29.38 5.91
CA ILE A 421 -23.95 28.73 4.64
C ILE A 421 -24.04 27.20 4.80
N LEU A 422 -23.23 26.59 5.67
CA LEU A 422 -23.32 25.16 5.97
C LEU A 422 -24.51 24.81 6.88
N ARG A 423 -24.95 25.74 7.74
CA ARG A 423 -26.17 25.58 8.55
C ARG A 423 -27.42 25.68 7.68
N GLU A 424 -27.53 26.71 6.84
CA GLU A 424 -28.65 26.91 5.90
C GLU A 424 -28.83 25.74 4.92
N ARG A 425 -27.74 25.01 4.65
CA ARG A 425 -27.71 23.83 3.77
C ARG A 425 -27.76 22.49 4.53
N GLU A 426 -28.10 22.53 5.83
CA GLU A 426 -28.33 21.37 6.71
C GLU A 426 -27.20 20.32 6.70
N ILE A 427 -25.95 20.78 6.65
CA ILE A 427 -24.79 19.90 6.52
C ILE A 427 -24.56 19.08 7.80
N LYS A 428 -24.46 17.75 7.64
CA LYS A 428 -24.25 16.81 8.75
C LYS A 428 -22.90 17.07 9.44
N LYS A 429 -22.90 17.11 10.78
CA LYS A 429 -21.69 17.37 11.61
C LYS A 429 -20.45 16.56 11.18
N LYS A 430 -20.61 15.26 10.86
CA LYS A 430 -19.52 14.38 10.40
C LYS A 430 -18.80 14.84 9.11
N ASP A 431 -19.48 15.63 8.28
CA ASP A 431 -18.96 16.15 7.02
C ASP A 431 -18.57 17.63 7.14
N PHE A 432 -18.83 18.29 8.28
CA PHE A 432 -18.62 19.73 8.48
C PHE A 432 -17.14 20.14 8.39
N THR A 433 -16.28 19.56 9.23
CA THR A 433 -14.83 19.85 9.28
C THR A 433 -14.16 19.62 7.92
N LYS A 434 -14.68 18.64 7.18
CA LYS A 434 -14.39 18.44 5.78
C LYS A 434 -14.85 19.71 5.03
N ILE A 435 -16.16 19.92 4.89
CA ILE A 435 -16.79 20.89 3.97
C ILE A 435 -16.26 22.32 4.16
N TYR A 436 -16.03 22.70 5.42
CA TYR A 436 -15.40 23.95 5.81
C TYR A 436 -14.10 24.24 5.04
N TYR A 437 -13.09 23.37 5.14
CA TYR A 437 -11.73 23.70 4.68
C TYR A 437 -11.63 23.92 3.18
N ARG A 438 -12.42 23.24 2.36
CA ARG A 438 -12.28 23.35 0.89
C ARG A 438 -13.17 24.44 0.27
N ILE A 439 -14.21 24.90 0.97
CA ILE A 439 -14.83 26.21 0.67
C ILE A 439 -13.79 27.31 0.89
N GLN A 440 -13.07 27.24 2.02
CA GLN A 440 -12.01 28.19 2.30
C GLN A 440 -10.85 28.11 1.29
N GLU A 441 -10.30 26.91 0.98
CA GLU A 441 -9.24 26.77 -0.04
C GLU A 441 -9.66 27.36 -1.40
N ARG A 442 -10.95 27.27 -1.76
CA ARG A 442 -11.52 27.89 -2.98
C ARG A 442 -11.62 29.42 -2.85
N TYR A 443 -12.04 29.95 -1.70
CA TYR A 443 -12.07 31.40 -1.45
C TYR A 443 -10.66 32.01 -1.47
N ASP A 444 -9.71 31.37 -0.79
CA ASP A 444 -8.30 31.76 -0.75
C ASP A 444 -7.67 31.76 -2.16
N TYR A 445 -7.99 30.75 -2.97
CA TYR A 445 -7.59 30.73 -4.39
C TYR A 445 -8.22 31.90 -5.15
N LEU A 446 -9.54 32.09 -5.06
CA LEU A 446 -10.23 33.13 -5.82
C LEU A 446 -9.72 34.53 -5.46
N LEU A 447 -9.54 34.85 -4.17
CA LEU A 447 -9.01 36.13 -3.71
C LEU A 447 -7.63 36.47 -4.32
N ASN A 448 -6.74 35.49 -4.51
CA ASN A 448 -5.42 35.72 -5.12
C ASN A 448 -5.51 36.19 -6.58
N TYR A 449 -6.61 35.89 -7.30
CA TYR A 449 -6.74 36.17 -8.73
C TYR A 449 -7.88 37.16 -9.08
N LYS A 450 -8.88 37.33 -8.21
CA LYS A 450 -10.06 38.18 -8.44
C LYS A 450 -10.68 38.62 -7.11
N LYS A 451 -11.15 39.88 -7.02
CA LYS A 451 -12.06 40.28 -5.93
C LYS A 451 -13.35 39.48 -6.02
N THR A 452 -13.69 38.77 -4.95
CA THR A 452 -14.91 37.96 -4.79
C THR A 452 -15.37 37.96 -3.33
N THR A 453 -16.64 37.66 -3.06
CA THR A 453 -17.16 37.52 -1.69
C THR A 453 -17.12 36.06 -1.21
N MET A 454 -17.23 35.81 0.10
CA MET A 454 -17.34 34.43 0.61
C MET A 454 -18.65 33.77 0.18
N GLN A 455 -19.73 34.56 0.10
CA GLN A 455 -21.00 34.14 -0.50
C GLN A 455 -20.78 33.67 -1.94
N GLU A 456 -20.10 34.47 -2.78
CA GLU A 456 -19.76 34.12 -4.16
C GLU A 456 -18.80 32.93 -4.27
N ALA A 457 -17.85 32.75 -3.34
CA ALA A 457 -16.94 31.60 -3.38
C ALA A 457 -17.65 30.30 -2.95
N ALA A 458 -18.58 30.39 -1.99
CA ALA A 458 -19.45 29.30 -1.61
C ALA A 458 -20.48 29.00 -2.70
N GLU A 459 -21.10 30.01 -3.32
CA GLU A 459 -21.93 29.85 -4.52
C GLU A 459 -21.10 29.30 -5.69
N LEU A 460 -19.85 29.71 -5.89
CA LEU A 460 -18.96 29.05 -6.85
C LEU A 460 -18.63 27.61 -6.44
N TYR A 461 -18.80 27.22 -5.18
CA TYR A 461 -18.72 25.84 -4.69
C TYR A 461 -20.07 25.08 -4.73
N PHE A 462 -21.20 25.77 -4.98
CA PHE A 462 -22.55 25.21 -4.86
C PHE A 462 -23.49 25.41 -6.09
N ASP A 463 -23.39 26.54 -6.77
CA ASP A 463 -24.12 27.00 -7.97
C ASP A 463 -23.30 26.80 -9.25
N SER A 464 -21.96 26.91 -9.16
CA SER A 464 -21.15 26.25 -10.19
C SER A 464 -21.46 24.76 -10.07
N THR A 465 -21.84 24.13 -11.19
CA THR A 465 -22.37 22.77 -11.12
C THR A 465 -21.36 21.62 -11.37
N GLU A 466 -20.05 21.75 -11.67
CA GLU A 466 -19.06 22.85 -11.54
C GLU A 466 -18.57 23.41 -12.89
N GLY A 467 -18.82 24.70 -13.18
CA GLY A 467 -18.54 25.31 -14.49
C GLY A 467 -17.18 26.02 -14.63
N ASN A 468 -16.43 25.64 -15.67
CA ASN A 468 -15.31 26.38 -16.30
C ASN A 468 -14.29 27.12 -15.40
N TYR A 469 -13.19 26.44 -15.07
CA TYR A 469 -11.86 27.04 -15.15
C TYR A 469 -10.90 26.11 -15.92
N ARG A 470 -10.72 26.40 -17.21
CA ARG A 470 -9.63 25.87 -18.04
C ARG A 470 -8.74 27.07 -18.37
N LYS A 471 -7.44 26.97 -18.08
CA LYS A 471 -6.43 28.06 -18.06
C LYS A 471 -6.44 28.95 -16.81
N ILE A 472 -5.97 28.40 -15.69
CA ILE A 472 -4.73 28.82 -14.99
C ILE A 472 -4.48 27.79 -13.87
N HIS A 473 -3.26 27.24 -13.83
CA HIS A 473 -2.71 26.27 -12.86
C HIS A 473 -3.45 24.93 -12.61
N GLU A 474 -2.95 23.89 -13.28
CA GLU A 474 -3.24 22.46 -13.09
C GLU A 474 -2.79 21.88 -11.72
N GLY A 475 -2.41 22.72 -10.76
CA GLY A 475 -1.76 22.32 -9.51
C GLY A 475 -2.64 22.23 -8.27
N PHE A 476 -3.83 22.87 -8.25
CA PHE A 476 -4.70 22.95 -7.07
C PHE A 476 -5.84 21.91 -7.05
N LEU A 477 -5.49 20.72 -7.54
CA LEU A 477 -5.78 19.48 -6.84
C LEU A 477 -6.12 19.73 -5.36
N PHE A 478 -7.35 19.42 -4.93
CA PHE A 478 -7.66 19.54 -3.51
C PHE A 478 -9.16 19.73 -3.16
N LYS A 479 -10.09 18.90 -3.68
CA LYS A 479 -11.07 18.16 -2.83
C LYS A 479 -12.56 18.76 -2.82
N PHE A 480 -13.65 17.97 -3.09
CA PHE A 480 -15.01 17.87 -2.38
C PHE A 480 -15.99 16.80 -2.93
N LYS A 481 -16.65 16.05 -2.03
CA LYS A 481 -17.49 14.85 -2.26
C LYS A 481 -18.70 14.82 -1.29
N ASN A 482 -19.95 14.96 -1.80
CA ASN A 482 -21.21 14.61 -1.07
C ASN A 482 -22.53 14.53 -1.92
N THR A 483 -22.57 13.65 -2.94
CA THR A 483 -23.54 12.53 -3.10
C THR A 483 -25.08 12.70 -3.08
N LEU A 484 -25.68 13.87 -2.87
CA LEU A 484 -27.16 14.03 -2.94
C LEU A 484 -27.64 15.03 -4.00
N ARG A 485 -27.13 16.27 -4.04
CA ARG A 485 -27.43 17.20 -5.15
C ARG A 485 -26.82 16.77 -6.47
N GLU A 486 -25.66 16.10 -6.44
CA GLU A 486 -24.95 15.64 -7.65
C GLU A 486 -25.81 14.67 -8.47
N LYS A 487 -26.56 13.76 -7.83
CA LYS A 487 -27.43 12.83 -8.55
C LYS A 487 -28.59 13.56 -9.24
N THR A 488 -29.18 14.56 -8.59
CA THR A 488 -30.22 15.41 -9.20
C THR A 488 -29.67 16.30 -10.33
N ILE A 489 -28.44 16.80 -10.21
CA ILE A 489 -27.78 17.61 -11.25
C ILE A 489 -27.39 16.74 -12.46
N ILE A 490 -26.78 15.57 -12.23
CA ILE A 490 -26.46 14.59 -13.27
C ILE A 490 -27.75 14.13 -13.96
N ASN A 491 -28.83 13.84 -13.20
CA ASN A 491 -30.13 13.53 -13.79
C ASN A 491 -30.67 14.70 -14.63
N ASN A 492 -30.69 15.95 -14.11
CA ASN A 492 -31.17 17.12 -14.86
C ASN A 492 -30.28 17.50 -16.07
N LEU A 493 -29.03 17.03 -16.11
CA LEU A 493 -28.13 17.15 -17.27
C LEU A 493 -28.34 16.02 -18.27
N ILE A 494 -28.58 14.79 -17.79
CA ILE A 494 -29.04 13.67 -18.61
C ILE A 494 -30.39 14.03 -19.25
N GLU A 495 -31.32 14.69 -18.54
CA GLU A 495 -32.56 15.23 -19.11
C GLU A 495 -32.29 16.34 -20.14
N ARG A 496 -31.33 17.25 -19.92
CA ARG A 496 -30.93 18.22 -20.97
C ARG A 496 -30.32 17.55 -22.20
N LEU A 497 -29.49 16.52 -22.00
CA LEU A 497 -28.99 15.64 -23.05
C LEU A 497 -30.09 14.78 -23.70
N LYS A 498 -31.32 14.74 -23.18
CA LYS A 498 -32.49 14.13 -23.85
C LYS A 498 -33.33 15.16 -24.63
N ILE A 499 -33.32 16.44 -24.21
CA ILE A 499 -34.17 17.50 -24.77
C ILE A 499 -33.78 17.87 -26.23
N GLU A 500 -32.52 17.72 -26.66
CA GLU A 500 -32.08 18.03 -28.04
C GLU A 500 -32.09 16.82 -29.00
N VAL A 501 -33.18 16.04 -29.00
CA VAL A 501 -33.50 14.97 -29.97
C VAL A 501 -32.44 13.86 -30.03
N TYR A 502 -32.58 12.85 -29.16
CA TYR A 502 -31.74 11.65 -29.12
C TYR A 502 -32.55 10.38 -28.85
N ASP A 503 -31.97 9.23 -29.20
CA ASP A 503 -32.42 7.92 -28.73
C ASP A 503 -32.13 7.79 -27.22
N VAL A 504 -33.16 8.11 -26.43
CA VAL A 504 -33.14 8.07 -24.96
C VAL A 504 -32.85 6.66 -24.44
N ASP A 505 -33.34 5.62 -25.13
CA ASP A 505 -33.15 4.24 -24.74
C ASP A 505 -31.71 3.78 -24.99
N LEU A 506 -31.09 4.22 -26.09
CA LEU A 506 -29.67 3.99 -26.35
C LEU A 506 -28.78 4.68 -25.31
N LEU A 507 -29.07 5.93 -24.94
CA LEU A 507 -28.34 6.63 -23.89
C LEU A 507 -28.44 5.89 -22.55
N ASN A 508 -29.65 5.47 -22.15
CA ASN A 508 -29.85 4.70 -20.92
C ASN A 508 -29.05 3.38 -20.95
N LYS A 509 -29.07 2.63 -22.07
CA LYS A 509 -28.27 1.40 -22.23
C LYS A 509 -26.76 1.64 -22.12
N ILE A 510 -26.24 2.76 -22.64
CA ILE A 510 -24.83 3.15 -22.50
C ILE A 510 -24.51 3.42 -21.01
N LEU A 511 -25.38 4.16 -20.31
CA LEU A 511 -25.20 4.50 -18.89
C LEU A 511 -25.34 3.29 -17.97
N GLU A 512 -26.22 2.33 -18.28
CA GLU A 512 -26.33 1.05 -17.57
C GLU A 512 -25.10 0.16 -17.76
N LYS A 513 -24.59 0.06 -18.99
CA LYS A 513 -23.44 -0.80 -19.35
C LYS A 513 -22.10 -0.25 -18.84
N TYR A 514 -21.91 1.07 -18.89
CA TYR A 514 -20.63 1.73 -18.64
C TYR A 514 -20.62 2.62 -17.38
N GLY A 515 -21.79 2.88 -16.78
CA GLY A 515 -21.98 3.68 -15.58
C GLY A 515 -22.29 5.15 -15.85
N GLU A 516 -23.03 5.79 -14.95
CA GLU A 516 -23.28 7.24 -14.96
C GLU A 516 -22.01 8.05 -14.67
N PRO A 517 -21.69 9.11 -15.46
CA PRO A 517 -20.57 10.02 -15.23
C PRO A 517 -20.44 10.48 -13.78
N LYS A 518 -19.21 10.58 -13.28
CA LYS A 518 -18.93 11.02 -11.91
C LYS A 518 -18.33 12.41 -11.84
N LYS A 519 -17.84 12.94 -12.96
CA LYS A 519 -17.33 14.32 -13.09
C LYS A 519 -18.34 15.14 -13.89
N TYR A 520 -18.71 16.32 -13.40
CA TYR A 520 -19.63 17.21 -14.12
C TYR A 520 -19.04 17.69 -15.45
N GLU A 521 -17.74 18.01 -15.46
CA GLU A 521 -17.00 18.41 -16.66
C GLU A 521 -17.06 17.40 -17.81
N THR A 522 -17.27 16.11 -17.52
CA THR A 522 -17.53 15.05 -18.53
C THR A 522 -18.68 15.43 -19.44
N ILE A 523 -19.75 16.00 -18.89
CA ILE A 523 -20.94 16.37 -19.66
C ILE A 523 -20.61 17.51 -20.64
N PHE A 524 -19.82 18.50 -20.22
CA PHE A 524 -19.37 19.60 -21.08
C PHE A 524 -18.42 19.14 -22.18
N LYS A 525 -17.53 18.19 -21.87
CA LYS A 525 -16.64 17.54 -22.83
C LYS A 525 -17.46 16.78 -23.88
N LEU A 526 -18.51 16.07 -23.46
CA LEU A 526 -19.44 15.32 -24.33
C LEU A 526 -20.31 16.26 -25.18
N GLU A 527 -20.98 17.27 -24.62
CA GLU A 527 -21.76 18.28 -25.35
C GLU A 527 -20.92 18.98 -26.43
N LYS A 528 -19.67 19.38 -26.09
CA LYS A 528 -18.75 20.00 -27.04
C LYS A 528 -18.36 19.02 -28.16
N ALA A 529 -18.04 17.77 -27.82
CA ALA A 529 -17.69 16.74 -28.79
C ALA A 529 -18.86 16.44 -29.76
N GLN A 530 -20.07 16.36 -29.23
CA GLN A 530 -21.31 16.16 -29.97
C GLN A 530 -21.61 17.32 -30.93
N LYS A 531 -21.50 18.57 -30.46
CA LYS A 531 -21.67 19.77 -31.30
C LYS A 531 -20.65 19.83 -32.44
N ASN A 532 -19.40 19.45 -32.17
CA ASN A 532 -18.38 19.32 -33.21
C ASN A 532 -18.75 18.22 -34.21
N TYR A 533 -19.08 17.01 -33.75
CA TYR A 533 -19.44 15.90 -34.63
C TYR A 533 -20.65 16.23 -35.54
N ARG A 534 -21.73 16.78 -34.97
CA ARG A 534 -22.94 17.20 -35.71
C ARG A 534 -22.63 18.23 -36.82
N LYS A 535 -21.62 19.09 -36.63
CA LYS A 535 -21.21 20.12 -37.61
C LYS A 535 -20.65 19.52 -38.91
N TYR A 536 -20.06 18.33 -38.84
CA TYR A 536 -19.37 17.67 -39.97
C TYR A 536 -20.02 16.34 -40.39
N ASN A 537 -20.88 15.76 -39.56
CA ASN A 537 -21.58 14.50 -39.80
C ASN A 537 -23.11 14.69 -39.79
N ILE A 538 -23.62 15.48 -40.76
CA ILE A 538 -25.06 15.74 -40.90
C ILE A 538 -25.82 14.43 -41.13
N GLY A 539 -26.88 14.20 -40.35
CA GLY A 539 -27.76 13.04 -40.47
C GLY A 539 -27.28 11.74 -39.79
N LYS A 540 -26.11 11.73 -39.14
CA LYS A 540 -25.64 10.60 -38.31
C LYS A 540 -26.03 10.76 -36.85
N ASP A 541 -26.19 9.64 -36.15
CA ASP A 541 -26.42 9.62 -34.71
C ASP A 541 -25.08 9.52 -33.96
N TRP A 542 -24.70 10.57 -33.24
CA TRP A 542 -23.46 10.60 -32.49
C TRP A 542 -23.37 9.53 -31.38
N LEU A 543 -24.49 9.15 -30.76
CA LEU A 543 -24.48 8.12 -29.71
C LEU A 543 -24.17 6.74 -30.30
N LYS A 544 -24.88 6.40 -31.38
CA LYS A 544 -24.76 5.12 -32.07
C LYS A 544 -23.49 5.00 -32.91
N ASP A 545 -23.22 6.00 -33.74
CA ASP A 545 -22.20 5.97 -34.79
C ASP A 545 -20.83 6.48 -34.30
N LYS A 546 -20.74 6.98 -33.05
CA LYS A 546 -19.47 7.38 -32.43
C LYS A 546 -19.31 6.89 -30.99
N VAL A 547 -20.13 7.36 -30.03
CA VAL A 547 -19.91 7.09 -28.59
C VAL A 547 -19.93 5.60 -28.24
N MET A 548 -20.93 4.87 -28.71
CA MET A 548 -21.06 3.43 -28.42
C MET A 548 -19.89 2.63 -29.03
N LEU A 549 -19.53 2.92 -30.28
CA LEU A 549 -18.43 2.25 -30.98
C LEU A 549 -17.07 2.57 -30.32
N ASP A 550 -16.84 3.83 -29.95
CA ASP A 550 -15.62 4.25 -29.29
C ASP A 550 -15.46 3.60 -27.92
N LEU A 551 -16.51 3.62 -27.09
CA LEU A 551 -16.52 2.94 -25.79
C LEU A 551 -16.28 1.44 -25.96
N GLU A 552 -16.90 0.79 -26.94
CA GLU A 552 -16.63 -0.63 -27.23
C GLU A 552 -15.19 -0.90 -27.67
N LYS A 553 -14.60 -0.02 -28.49
CA LYS A 553 -13.19 -0.12 -28.90
C LYS A 553 -12.26 -0.01 -27.68
N ILE A 554 -12.47 1.00 -26.84
CA ILE A 554 -11.71 1.23 -25.60
C ILE A 554 -11.84 0.02 -24.67
N THR A 555 -13.07 -0.43 -24.37
CA THR A 555 -13.31 -1.52 -23.40
C THR A 555 -13.05 -2.93 -23.94
N LYS A 556 -12.56 -3.08 -25.18
CA LYS A 556 -12.04 -4.36 -25.70
C LYS A 556 -10.53 -4.52 -25.46
N GLN A 557 -9.77 -3.42 -25.31
CA GLN A 557 -8.32 -3.47 -25.15
C GLN A 557 -7.88 -3.39 -23.68
N GLU A 558 -6.96 -4.27 -23.29
CA GLU A 558 -6.49 -4.40 -21.91
C GLU A 558 -5.72 -3.16 -21.43
N ILE A 559 -4.96 -2.52 -22.31
CA ILE A 559 -4.14 -1.33 -21.97
C ILE A 559 -5.01 -0.18 -21.46
N PHE A 560 -6.12 0.15 -22.14
CA PHE A 560 -7.01 1.23 -21.73
C PHE A 560 -7.81 0.87 -20.47
N ILE A 561 -8.30 -0.37 -20.37
CA ILE A 561 -9.03 -0.83 -19.18
C ILE A 561 -8.13 -0.79 -17.94
N SER A 562 -6.89 -1.26 -18.07
CA SER A 562 -5.94 -1.25 -16.96
C SER A 562 -5.59 0.18 -16.56
N PHE A 563 -5.24 1.04 -17.52
CA PHE A 563 -4.92 2.44 -17.25
C PHE A 563 -6.10 3.17 -16.57
N TYR A 564 -7.32 2.99 -17.09
CA TYR A 564 -8.54 3.51 -16.46
C TYR A 564 -8.69 3.03 -15.00
N LYS A 565 -8.50 1.73 -14.73
CA LYS A 565 -8.59 1.18 -13.37
C LYS A 565 -7.50 1.76 -12.46
N THR A 566 -6.29 1.97 -12.97
CA THR A 566 -5.17 2.59 -12.25
C THR A 566 -5.48 4.02 -11.86
N GLU A 567 -5.84 4.88 -12.82
CA GLU A 567 -6.21 6.27 -12.52
C GLU A 567 -7.40 6.32 -11.57
N ASN A 568 -8.46 5.54 -11.80
CA ASN A 568 -9.63 5.47 -10.89
C ASN A 568 -9.23 5.03 -9.46
N THR A 569 -8.33 4.06 -9.32
CA THR A 569 -7.82 3.60 -8.02
C THR A 569 -7.05 4.71 -7.32
N ILE A 570 -6.23 5.47 -8.06
CA ILE A 570 -5.54 6.66 -7.54
C ILE A 570 -6.57 7.70 -7.11
N GLU A 571 -7.54 8.06 -7.95
CA GLU A 571 -8.60 9.04 -7.61
C GLU A 571 -9.41 8.62 -6.35
N LYS A 572 -9.65 7.32 -6.14
CA LYS A 572 -10.35 6.78 -4.96
C LYS A 572 -9.58 6.87 -3.64
N LEU A 573 -8.25 6.77 -3.69
CA LEU A 573 -7.38 6.93 -2.51
C LEU A 573 -7.26 8.40 -2.10
N ASP A 574 -7.29 9.24 -3.11
CA ASP A 574 -6.91 10.62 -3.09
C ASP A 574 -8.20 11.43 -2.82
N GLU A 575 -8.56 11.58 -1.52
CA GLU A 575 -9.86 12.04 -0.91
C GLU A 575 -10.61 13.24 -1.55
N SER A 576 -9.98 13.89 -2.53
CA SER A 576 -10.52 14.95 -3.36
C SER A 576 -11.26 14.50 -4.56
N LYS A 577 -10.57 13.64 -5.31
CA LYS A 577 -10.89 13.40 -6.69
C LYS A 577 -12.22 12.67 -6.66
N LYS A 578 -13.10 13.06 -7.57
CA LYS A 578 -14.29 12.27 -7.82
C LYS A 578 -13.79 10.97 -8.45
N GLU A 579 -14.42 9.87 -8.11
CA GLU A 579 -14.03 8.56 -8.63
C GLU A 579 -14.25 8.57 -10.15
N LEU A 580 -13.30 8.07 -10.93
CA LEU A 580 -13.41 8.04 -12.39
C LEU A 580 -14.42 6.94 -12.81
N ASN A 581 -15.29 7.21 -13.78
CA ASN A 581 -15.92 6.14 -14.57
C ASN A 581 -15.36 6.10 -16.00
N ILE A 582 -15.71 5.06 -16.77
CA ILE A 582 -15.14 4.88 -18.12
C ILE A 582 -15.66 5.93 -19.13
N ILE A 583 -16.80 6.56 -18.87
CA ILE A 583 -17.34 7.67 -19.68
C ILE A 583 -16.59 8.98 -19.37
N ASP A 584 -16.22 9.24 -18.11
CA ASP A 584 -15.35 10.33 -17.71
C ASP A 584 -13.98 10.19 -18.40
N PHE A 585 -13.41 8.97 -18.38
CA PHE A 585 -12.16 8.65 -19.09
C PHE A 585 -12.26 8.82 -20.61
N TYR A 586 -13.35 8.37 -21.24
CA TYR A 586 -13.62 8.59 -22.66
C TYR A 586 -13.73 10.09 -23.01
N ALA A 587 -14.43 10.87 -22.19
CA ALA A 587 -14.58 12.30 -22.39
C ALA A 587 -13.25 13.07 -22.19
N ASP A 588 -12.39 12.60 -21.30
CA ASP A 588 -11.01 13.10 -21.15
C ASP A 588 -10.19 12.85 -22.42
N ILE A 589 -10.19 11.62 -22.95
CA ILE A 589 -9.51 11.27 -24.21
C ILE A 589 -10.01 12.17 -25.36
N ILE A 590 -11.34 12.28 -25.52
CA ILE A 590 -11.89 13.15 -26.57
C ILE A 590 -11.43 14.59 -26.36
N SER A 591 -11.56 15.15 -25.15
CA SER A 591 -11.24 16.56 -24.96
C SER A 591 -9.74 16.86 -24.97
N TYR A 592 -8.88 15.86 -24.75
CA TYR A 592 -7.46 15.96 -25.05
C TYR A 592 -7.26 16.27 -26.53
N GLY A 593 -7.81 15.46 -27.44
CA GLY A 593 -7.69 15.66 -28.89
C GLY A 593 -8.27 16.97 -29.47
N ASP A 594 -8.79 17.89 -28.66
CA ASP A 594 -9.25 19.20 -29.11
C ASP A 594 -8.12 20.10 -29.67
N TYR A 595 -6.84 19.87 -29.34
CA TYR A 595 -5.72 20.62 -29.95
C TYR A 595 -5.50 20.30 -31.43
N LEU A 596 -5.93 19.11 -31.89
CA LEU A 596 -5.81 18.64 -33.28
C LEU A 596 -6.82 19.33 -34.22
N GLY A 597 -7.75 20.13 -33.69
CA GLY A 597 -8.71 20.91 -34.48
C GLY A 597 -9.58 20.04 -35.39
N LYS A 598 -9.34 20.10 -36.71
CA LYS A 598 -10.07 19.32 -37.73
C LYS A 598 -9.53 17.91 -37.93
N GLU A 599 -8.25 17.67 -37.67
CA GLU A 599 -7.59 16.37 -37.97
C GLU A 599 -8.12 15.24 -37.07
N LYS A 600 -8.59 15.62 -35.87
CA LYS A 600 -9.27 14.78 -34.89
C LYS A 600 -10.41 13.91 -35.45
N GLU A 601 -11.08 14.34 -36.51
CA GLU A 601 -12.20 13.58 -37.09
C GLU A 601 -11.76 12.37 -37.94
N TYR A 602 -10.48 12.31 -38.30
CA TYR A 602 -9.88 11.23 -39.09
C TYR A 602 -9.08 10.22 -38.25
N LEU A 603 -8.86 10.51 -36.96
CA LEU A 603 -8.15 9.64 -36.03
C LEU A 603 -9.08 8.60 -35.40
N ASP A 604 -8.57 7.37 -35.19
CA ASP A 604 -9.29 6.41 -34.37
C ASP A 604 -9.22 6.85 -32.89
N ILE A 605 -10.24 6.50 -32.11
CA ILE A 605 -10.22 6.73 -30.66
C ILE A 605 -9.08 5.96 -29.98
N ILE A 606 -8.60 4.88 -30.61
CA ILE A 606 -7.45 4.09 -30.14
C ILE A 606 -6.17 4.93 -30.17
N ASP A 607 -5.89 5.60 -31.29
CA ASP A 607 -4.70 6.44 -31.46
C ASP A 607 -4.73 7.59 -30.46
N LEU A 608 -5.89 8.26 -30.36
CA LEU A 608 -6.08 9.37 -29.42
C LEU A 608 -6.00 8.92 -27.95
N ALA A 609 -6.44 7.71 -27.62
CA ALA A 609 -6.31 7.15 -26.28
C ALA A 609 -4.86 6.76 -25.94
N LEU A 610 -4.07 6.33 -26.91
CA LEU A 610 -2.63 6.08 -26.74
C LEU A 610 -1.87 7.39 -26.48
N GLU A 611 -2.08 8.42 -27.31
CA GLU A 611 -1.48 9.74 -27.11
C GLU A 611 -1.88 10.34 -25.75
N TYR A 612 -3.15 10.22 -25.35
CA TYR A 612 -3.62 10.67 -24.04
C TYR A 612 -2.93 9.95 -22.87
N ILE A 613 -2.75 8.62 -22.98
CA ILE A 613 -2.03 7.83 -21.97
C ILE A 613 -0.56 8.25 -21.91
N GLU A 614 0.11 8.45 -23.05
CA GLU A 614 1.49 8.92 -23.07
C GLU A 614 1.64 10.31 -22.43
N MET A 615 0.74 11.25 -22.76
CA MET A 615 0.72 12.57 -22.12
C MET A 615 0.53 12.45 -20.61
N LYS A 616 -0.47 11.68 -20.14
CA LYS A 616 -0.71 11.47 -18.70
C LYS A 616 0.47 10.79 -18.01
N LYS A 617 1.18 9.89 -18.68
CA LYS A 617 2.40 9.27 -18.14
C LYS A 617 3.54 10.29 -17.96
N ARG A 618 3.68 11.27 -18.84
CA ARG A 618 4.70 12.33 -18.71
C ARG A 618 4.37 13.30 -17.56
N GLU A 619 3.09 13.64 -17.38
CA GLU A 619 2.61 14.50 -16.29
C GLU A 619 2.79 13.85 -14.89
N ASN A 620 2.25 12.64 -14.69
CA ASN A 620 2.17 11.95 -13.38
C ASN A 620 3.49 11.34 -12.91
#